data_AF-A0A2N5AAB3-F1
#
_entry.id   AF-A0A2N5AAB3-F1
#
_cell.length_a   1.000
_cell.length_b   1.000
_cell.length_c   1.000
_cell.angle_alpha   90.00
_cell.angle_beta   90.00
_cell.angle_gamma   90.00
#
_symmetry.space_group_name_H-M   'P 1'
#
loop_
_entity.id
_entity.type
_entity.pdbx_description
1 polymer ?
#
loop_
_entity_poly.entity_id
_entity_poly.type
_entity_poly.pdbx_seq_one_letter_code
_entity_poly.pdbx_strand_id
1 'polypeptide(L)'
;MPLSPQLQQHWQTVADRLPADFPIAELSPQARSVMAFSDFVEQSVIAQPGWLNELADSSPEAEEWRHYEAWLQDRLQAVTDEAGLMRELRLFRRQMMVRIAWAQALSLVSEEETLQQLSALAETLIVAARDWLYAACCKEWGTPCNAEGQPQPLLILGMGKLGGGELNFSSDIDLIFAWPEHGATRGGRRELDNAQFFTRLGQRLIKALDQPTQDGFVYRVDMRLRPFGDSGPLVLSFAALEDYYQEQGRDWERYAMVKARIMGDNDGVYASELRAMLRPFVFRRYI
;
A
#
# COMPACT_ATOMS: atom_id res chain seq x y z
N MET A 1 -12.81 -5.57 29.05
CA MET A 1 -14.25 -5.61 29.39
C MET A 1 -14.71 -7.05 29.41
N PRO A 2 -15.61 -7.46 30.32
CA PRO A 2 -16.20 -8.80 30.24
C PRO A 2 -16.95 -8.95 28.93
N LEU A 3 -16.78 -10.09 28.26
CA LEU A 3 -17.50 -10.42 27.03
C LEU A 3 -19.01 -10.40 27.30
N SER A 4 -19.80 -9.83 26.38
CA SER A 4 -21.26 -9.97 26.43
C SER A 4 -21.64 -11.47 26.38
N PRO A 5 -22.83 -11.87 26.87
CA PRO A 5 -23.27 -13.26 26.80
C PRO A 5 -23.20 -13.83 25.38
N GLN A 6 -23.51 -13.02 24.35
CA GLN A 6 -23.37 -13.45 22.95
C GLN A 6 -21.92 -13.72 22.55
N LEU A 7 -20.97 -12.86 22.96
CA LEU A 7 -19.55 -13.05 22.66
C LEU A 7 -18.94 -14.21 23.47
N GLN A 8 -19.43 -14.49 24.68
CA GLN A 8 -19.05 -15.67 25.45
C GLN A 8 -19.48 -16.96 24.74
N GLN A 9 -20.71 -16.99 24.22
CA GLN A 9 -21.21 -18.13 23.45
C GLN A 9 -20.43 -18.29 22.14
N HIS A 10 -20.11 -17.18 21.45
CA HIS A 10 -19.32 -17.23 20.23
C HIS A 10 -17.88 -17.69 20.48
N TRP A 11 -17.26 -17.25 21.59
CA TRP A 11 -15.94 -17.72 22.01
C TRP A 11 -15.88 -19.24 22.14
N GLN A 12 -16.93 -19.90 22.64
CA GLN A 12 -16.95 -21.36 22.71
C GLN A 12 -16.81 -21.99 21.32
N THR A 13 -17.55 -21.47 20.33
CA THR A 13 -17.45 -21.91 18.94
C THR A 13 -16.09 -21.64 18.31
N VAL A 14 -15.42 -20.53 18.68
CA VAL A 14 -14.04 -20.24 18.26
C VAL A 14 -13.07 -21.22 18.90
N ALA A 15 -13.15 -21.43 20.22
CA ALA A 15 -12.30 -22.33 20.96
C ALA A 15 -12.35 -23.77 20.43
N ASP A 16 -13.54 -24.24 20.05
CA ASP A 16 -13.74 -25.59 19.48
C ASP A 16 -13.14 -25.74 18.07
N ARG A 17 -12.85 -24.64 17.37
CA ARG A 17 -12.23 -24.63 16.02
C ARG A 17 -10.72 -24.46 16.05
N LEU A 18 -10.15 -24.09 17.19
CA LEU A 18 -8.70 -23.91 17.32
C LEU A 18 -7.98 -25.26 17.18
N PRO A 19 -6.75 -25.26 16.61
CA PRO A 19 -5.91 -26.45 16.60
C PRO A 19 -5.73 -27.04 18.01
N ALA A 20 -5.64 -28.37 18.13
CA ALA A 20 -5.57 -29.03 19.43
C ALA A 20 -4.31 -28.67 20.25
N ASP A 21 -3.25 -28.24 19.57
CA ASP A 21 -2.00 -27.75 20.14
C ASP A 21 -1.99 -26.22 20.40
N PHE A 22 -3.07 -25.52 20.09
CA PHE A 22 -3.18 -24.09 20.35
C PHE A 22 -3.32 -23.82 21.86
N PRO A 23 -2.52 -22.92 22.45
CA PRO A 23 -2.44 -22.75 23.90
C PRO A 23 -3.60 -21.91 24.47
N ILE A 24 -4.85 -22.42 24.38
CA ILE A 24 -6.07 -21.72 24.82
C ILE A 24 -5.99 -21.27 26.29
N ALA A 25 -5.37 -22.09 27.13
CA ALA A 25 -5.22 -21.82 28.56
C ALA A 25 -4.35 -20.58 28.85
N GLU A 26 -3.40 -20.26 27.96
CA GLU A 26 -2.46 -19.15 28.09
C GLU A 26 -3.03 -17.84 27.53
N LEU A 27 -4.14 -17.90 26.79
CA LEU A 27 -4.77 -16.71 26.22
C LEU A 27 -5.31 -15.77 27.29
N SER A 28 -4.87 -14.50 27.23
CA SER A 28 -5.41 -13.43 28.06
C SER A 28 -6.90 -13.20 27.78
N PRO A 29 -7.68 -12.64 28.74
CA PRO A 29 -9.08 -12.29 28.50
C PRO A 29 -9.26 -11.34 27.31
N GLN A 30 -8.30 -10.45 27.06
CA GLN A 30 -8.28 -9.57 25.90
C GLN A 30 -8.11 -10.36 24.60
N ALA A 31 -7.17 -11.30 24.54
CA ALA A 31 -6.97 -12.16 23.37
C ALA A 31 -8.24 -12.92 23.00
N ARG A 32 -8.89 -13.54 24.00
CA ARG A 32 -10.17 -14.24 23.81
C ARG A 32 -11.25 -13.30 23.28
N SER A 33 -11.30 -12.06 23.80
CA SER A 33 -12.28 -11.08 23.34
C SER A 33 -12.08 -10.63 21.91
N VAL A 34 -10.83 -10.37 21.50
CA VAL A 34 -10.53 -9.92 20.13
C VAL A 34 -10.76 -11.05 19.14
N MET A 35 -10.32 -12.27 19.47
CA MET A 35 -10.56 -13.45 18.62
C MET A 35 -12.05 -13.79 18.49
N ALA A 36 -12.85 -13.61 19.55
CA ALA A 36 -14.31 -13.77 19.46
C ALA A 36 -15.00 -12.63 18.69
N PHE A 37 -14.36 -11.47 18.55
CA PHE A 37 -14.91 -10.32 17.85
C PHE A 37 -14.54 -10.29 16.36
N SER A 38 -13.38 -10.85 15.98
CA SER A 38 -12.83 -10.75 14.64
C SER A 38 -12.32 -12.09 14.12
N ASP A 39 -13.09 -12.69 13.20
CA ASP A 39 -12.67 -13.87 12.43
C ASP A 39 -11.35 -13.65 11.69
N PHE A 40 -11.07 -12.41 11.25
CA PHE A 40 -9.81 -12.06 10.61
C PHE A 40 -8.62 -12.20 11.56
N VAL A 41 -8.74 -11.67 12.79
CA VAL A 41 -7.69 -11.80 13.80
C VAL A 41 -7.53 -13.27 14.19
N GLU A 42 -8.63 -13.96 14.47
CA GLU A 42 -8.65 -15.40 14.78
C GLU A 42 -7.86 -16.21 13.74
N GLN A 43 -8.26 -16.14 12.47
CA GLN A 43 -7.63 -16.91 11.39
C GLN A 43 -6.16 -16.54 11.21
N SER A 44 -5.82 -15.27 11.41
CA SER A 44 -4.45 -14.78 11.28
C SER A 44 -3.53 -15.30 12.38
N VAL A 45 -3.98 -15.30 13.64
CA VAL A 45 -3.18 -15.82 14.76
C VAL A 45 -3.15 -17.35 14.79
N ILE A 46 -4.16 -18.04 14.26
CA ILE A 46 -4.08 -19.49 14.04
C ILE A 46 -2.96 -19.80 13.03
N ALA A 47 -2.89 -19.04 11.94
CA ALA A 47 -1.85 -19.22 10.92
C ALA A 47 -0.46 -18.79 11.41
N GLN A 48 -0.39 -17.83 12.35
CA GLN A 48 0.85 -17.28 12.91
C GLN A 48 0.73 -17.12 14.43
N PRO A 49 0.81 -18.22 15.22
CA PRO A 49 0.59 -18.18 16.67
C PRO A 49 1.54 -17.24 17.43
N GLY A 50 2.75 -17.03 16.91
CA GLY A 50 3.74 -16.11 17.50
C GLY A 50 3.26 -14.67 17.63
N TRP A 51 2.32 -14.22 16.80
CA TRP A 51 1.80 -12.85 16.86
C TRP A 51 1.03 -12.54 18.14
N LEU A 52 0.46 -13.55 18.82
CA LEU A 52 -0.17 -13.34 20.12
C LEU A 52 0.86 -12.99 21.19
N ASN A 53 2.03 -13.63 21.16
CA ASN A 53 3.11 -13.31 22.09
C ASN A 53 3.68 -11.92 21.78
N GLU A 54 3.88 -11.60 20.51
CA GLU A 54 4.31 -10.26 20.09
C GLU A 54 3.34 -9.15 20.53
N LEU A 55 2.02 -9.39 20.45
CA LEU A 55 1.00 -8.45 20.92
C LEU A 55 0.99 -8.32 22.45
N ALA A 56 1.31 -9.39 23.18
CA ALA A 56 1.40 -9.37 24.64
C ALA A 56 2.67 -8.66 25.12
N ASP A 57 3.80 -8.89 24.43
CA ASP A 57 5.09 -8.27 24.73
C ASP A 57 5.12 -6.79 24.32
N SER A 58 4.48 -6.45 23.20
CA SER A 58 4.41 -5.10 22.65
C SER A 58 3.00 -4.79 22.13
N SER A 59 2.19 -4.23 23.03
CA SER A 59 0.85 -3.74 22.72
C SER A 59 0.91 -2.69 21.60
N PRO A 60 -0.05 -2.68 20.65
CA PRO A 60 -0.14 -1.63 19.65
C PRO A 60 -0.35 -0.24 20.26
N GLU A 61 0.32 0.76 19.66
CA GLU A 61 0.26 2.17 20.08
C GLU A 61 -0.20 3.06 18.92
N ALA A 62 -0.75 4.24 19.23
CA ALA A 62 -1.28 5.17 18.22
C ALA A 62 -0.28 5.54 17.13
N GLU A 63 0.98 5.80 17.51
CA GLU A 63 2.03 6.29 16.60
C GLU A 63 2.91 5.17 16.02
N GLU A 64 2.55 3.89 16.19
CA GLU A 64 3.40 2.78 15.73
C GLU A 64 3.65 2.79 14.21
N TRP A 65 2.76 3.43 13.44
CA TRP A 65 2.89 3.60 11.99
C TRP A 65 4.17 4.31 11.58
N ARG A 66 4.76 5.12 12.47
CA ARG A 66 6.06 5.79 12.24
C ARG A 66 7.22 4.80 12.13
N HIS A 67 7.02 3.56 12.58
CA HIS A 67 8.03 2.50 12.53
C HIS A 67 7.80 1.51 11.38
N TYR A 68 6.67 1.56 10.69
CA TYR A 68 6.30 0.57 9.68
C TYR A 68 7.33 0.47 8.55
N GLU A 69 7.86 1.60 8.09
CA GLU A 69 8.91 1.62 7.08
C GLU A 69 10.16 0.88 7.57
N ALA A 70 10.68 1.24 8.74
CA ALA A 70 11.87 0.61 9.30
C ALA A 70 11.70 -0.91 9.50
N TRP A 71 10.54 -1.33 10.05
CA TRP A 71 10.24 -2.74 10.26
C TRP A 71 10.10 -3.51 8.95
N LEU A 72 9.48 -2.93 7.94
CA LEU A 72 9.36 -3.57 6.63
C LEU A 72 10.73 -3.67 5.94
N GLN A 73 11.54 -2.61 6.00
CA GLN A 73 12.87 -2.61 5.39
C GLN A 73 13.79 -3.69 5.99
N ASP A 74 13.75 -3.88 7.31
CA ASP A 74 14.50 -4.95 7.99
C ASP A 74 14.15 -6.34 7.42
N ARG A 75 12.86 -6.63 7.25
CA ARG A 75 12.38 -7.90 6.64
C ARG A 75 12.79 -8.05 5.18
N LEU A 76 12.84 -6.95 4.44
CA LEU A 76 13.18 -6.97 3.02
C LEU A 76 14.70 -7.12 2.74
N GLN A 77 15.57 -6.96 3.75
CA GLN A 77 17.04 -7.10 3.55
C GLN A 77 17.44 -8.48 3.02
N ALA A 78 16.76 -9.54 3.47
CA ALA A 78 17.04 -10.91 3.06
C ALA A 78 16.33 -11.32 1.75
N VAL A 79 15.47 -10.45 1.20
CA VAL A 79 14.68 -10.75 0.01
C VAL A 79 15.51 -10.56 -1.25
N THR A 80 15.66 -11.63 -2.03
CA THR A 80 16.51 -11.66 -3.23
C THR A 80 15.73 -11.79 -4.54
N ASP A 81 14.45 -12.14 -4.47
CA ASP A 81 13.59 -12.35 -5.64
C ASP A 81 12.16 -11.79 -5.46
N GLU A 82 11.41 -11.72 -6.57
CA GLU A 82 10.06 -11.16 -6.59
C GLU A 82 9.07 -12.01 -5.78
N ALA A 83 9.28 -13.33 -5.72
CA ALA A 83 8.43 -14.22 -4.93
C ALA A 83 8.58 -13.96 -3.42
N GLY A 84 9.82 -13.76 -2.96
CA GLY A 84 10.14 -13.36 -1.61
C GLY A 84 9.56 -11.99 -1.27
N LEU A 85 9.65 -11.01 -2.18
CA LEU A 85 9.02 -9.70 -2.02
C LEU A 85 7.51 -9.84 -1.81
N MET A 86 6.85 -10.57 -2.72
CA MET A 86 5.41 -10.78 -2.66
C MET A 86 4.95 -11.42 -1.34
N ARG A 87 5.69 -12.43 -0.86
CA ARG A 87 5.43 -13.11 0.42
C ARG A 87 5.59 -12.14 1.59
N GLU A 88 6.70 -11.42 1.68
CA GLU A 88 6.97 -10.52 2.81
C GLU A 88 5.99 -9.35 2.87
N LEU A 89 5.61 -8.74 1.74
CA LEU A 89 4.59 -7.69 1.70
C LEU A 89 3.25 -8.18 2.26
N ARG A 90 2.83 -9.41 1.92
CA ARG A 90 1.56 -10.00 2.38
C ARG A 90 1.59 -10.33 3.86
N LEU A 91 2.68 -10.93 4.33
CA LEU A 91 2.86 -11.26 5.75
C LEU A 91 2.92 -9.99 6.60
N PHE A 92 3.68 -8.97 6.17
CA PHE A 92 3.75 -7.70 6.88
C PHE A 92 2.40 -6.98 6.94
N ARG A 93 1.70 -6.88 5.79
CA ARG A 93 0.35 -6.31 5.74
C ARG A 93 -0.59 -7.02 6.70
N ARG A 94 -0.59 -8.36 6.70
CA ARG A 94 -1.48 -9.14 7.57
C ARG A 94 -1.13 -8.93 9.05
N GLN A 95 0.15 -8.94 9.41
CA GLN A 95 0.61 -8.70 10.78
C GLN A 95 0.17 -7.32 11.30
N MET A 96 0.41 -6.26 10.52
CA MET A 96 0.02 -4.90 10.91
C MET A 96 -1.51 -4.75 10.95
N MET A 97 -2.26 -5.39 10.03
CA MET A 97 -3.73 -5.42 10.11
C MET A 97 -4.25 -6.11 11.37
N VAL A 98 -3.58 -7.17 11.84
CA VAL A 98 -3.91 -7.81 13.12
C VAL A 98 -3.68 -6.84 14.27
N ARG A 99 -2.55 -6.12 14.28
CA ARG A 99 -2.24 -5.12 15.31
C ARG A 99 -3.26 -3.98 15.32
N ILE A 100 -3.61 -3.44 14.16
CA ILE A 100 -4.60 -2.36 14.01
C ILE A 100 -5.99 -2.84 14.46
N ALA A 101 -6.43 -4.02 14.01
CA ALA A 101 -7.72 -4.60 14.42
C ALA A 101 -7.78 -4.87 15.93
N TRP A 102 -6.67 -5.33 16.51
CA TRP A 102 -6.53 -5.54 17.95
C TRP A 102 -6.67 -4.23 18.73
N ALA A 103 -5.96 -3.18 18.31
CA ALA A 103 -6.01 -1.86 18.92
C ALA A 103 -7.42 -1.27 18.87
N GLN A 104 -8.10 -1.36 17.72
CA GLN A 104 -9.47 -0.86 17.56
C GLN A 104 -10.48 -1.67 18.40
N ALA A 105 -10.40 -3.00 18.38
CA ALA A 105 -11.32 -3.87 19.12
C ALA A 105 -11.24 -3.69 20.64
N LEU A 106 -10.06 -3.33 21.15
CA LEU A 106 -9.83 -3.02 22.57
C LEU A 106 -9.92 -1.52 22.88
N SER A 107 -10.22 -0.69 21.89
CA SER A 107 -10.28 0.78 22.00
C SER A 107 -9.00 1.39 22.62
N LEU A 108 -7.83 0.85 22.22
CA LEU A 108 -6.52 1.35 22.65
C LEU A 108 -6.10 2.62 21.91
N VAL A 109 -6.68 2.83 20.73
CA VAL A 109 -6.47 3.99 19.86
C VAL A 109 -7.82 4.51 19.38
N SER A 110 -7.86 5.78 19.00
CA SER A 110 -9.02 6.42 18.38
C SER A 110 -9.26 5.94 16.95
N GLU A 111 -10.43 6.27 16.42
CA GLU A 111 -10.77 5.97 15.02
C GLU A 111 -9.84 6.76 14.05
N GLU A 112 -9.52 8.02 14.37
CA GLU A 112 -8.62 8.84 13.56
C GLU A 112 -7.21 8.23 13.49
N GLU A 113 -6.70 7.73 14.62
CA GLU A 113 -5.41 7.01 14.67
C GLU A 113 -5.47 5.68 13.91
N THR A 114 -6.60 4.97 13.94
CA THR A 114 -6.81 3.75 13.16
C THR A 114 -6.75 4.03 11.65
N LEU A 115 -7.42 5.09 11.18
CA LEU A 115 -7.39 5.53 9.79
C LEU A 115 -5.98 5.95 9.36
N GLN A 116 -5.24 6.63 10.24
CA GLN A 116 -3.84 7.00 10.00
C GLN A 116 -2.96 5.76 9.85
N GLN A 117 -3.07 4.76 10.75
CA GLN A 117 -2.30 3.53 10.66
C GLN A 117 -2.62 2.73 9.39
N LEU A 118 -3.91 2.63 9.02
CA LEU A 118 -4.36 1.97 7.79
C LEU A 118 -3.76 2.61 6.54
N SER A 119 -3.78 3.94 6.49
CA SER A 119 -3.28 4.71 5.34
C SER A 119 -1.75 4.67 5.25
N ALA A 120 -1.06 4.80 6.39
CA ALA A 120 0.40 4.72 6.46
C ALA A 120 0.91 3.32 6.11
N LEU A 121 0.21 2.25 6.52
CA LEU A 121 0.53 0.89 6.12
C LEU A 121 0.45 0.70 4.60
N ALA A 122 -0.62 1.19 3.98
CA ALA A 122 -0.81 1.10 2.54
C ALA A 122 0.31 1.82 1.79
N GLU A 123 0.62 3.06 2.18
CA GLU A 123 1.71 3.84 1.59
C GLU A 123 3.07 3.16 1.77
N THR A 124 3.38 2.67 2.97
CA THR A 124 4.62 1.95 3.27
C THR A 124 4.82 0.75 2.32
N LEU A 125 3.78 -0.05 2.13
CA LEU A 125 3.82 -1.24 1.27
C LEU A 125 3.94 -0.88 -0.22
N ILE A 126 3.23 0.16 -0.67
CA ILE A 126 3.30 0.64 -2.06
C ILE A 126 4.72 1.14 -2.37
N VAL A 127 5.29 1.97 -1.49
CA VAL A 127 6.61 2.57 -1.66
C VAL A 127 7.70 1.51 -1.64
N ALA A 128 7.68 0.61 -0.66
CA ALA A 128 8.67 -0.47 -0.58
C ALA A 128 8.60 -1.41 -1.80
N ALA A 129 7.40 -1.75 -2.28
CA ALA A 129 7.23 -2.55 -3.49
C ALA A 129 7.76 -1.82 -4.73
N ARG A 130 7.44 -0.54 -4.89
CA ARG A 130 7.95 0.32 -5.98
C ARG A 130 9.47 0.34 -6.01
N ASP A 131 10.10 0.61 -4.87
CA ASP A 131 11.55 0.82 -4.80
C ASP A 131 12.31 -0.47 -5.05
N TRP A 132 11.85 -1.58 -4.46
CA TRP A 132 12.44 -2.89 -4.70
C TRP A 132 12.33 -3.31 -6.18
N LEU A 133 11.13 -3.15 -6.76
CA LEU A 133 10.89 -3.51 -8.17
C LEU A 133 11.62 -2.58 -9.14
N TYR A 134 11.73 -1.29 -8.84
CA TYR A 134 12.51 -0.36 -9.65
C TYR A 134 13.98 -0.79 -9.70
N ALA A 135 14.58 -1.10 -8.54
CA ALA A 135 15.96 -1.60 -8.48
C ALA A 135 16.14 -2.92 -9.25
N ALA A 136 15.19 -3.85 -9.14
CA ALA A 136 15.20 -5.12 -9.88
C ALA A 136 15.09 -4.91 -11.40
N CYS A 137 14.15 -4.06 -11.85
CA CYS A 137 13.98 -3.72 -13.26
C CYS A 137 15.19 -3.00 -13.83
N CYS A 138 15.83 -2.10 -13.07
CA CYS A 138 17.06 -1.42 -13.49
C CYS A 138 18.21 -2.41 -13.71
N LYS A 139 18.36 -3.43 -12.84
CA LYS A 139 19.34 -4.50 -13.02
C LYS A 139 19.07 -5.33 -14.28
N GLU A 140 17.80 -5.55 -14.61
CA GLU A 140 17.38 -6.40 -15.73
C GLU A 140 17.43 -5.67 -17.08
N TRP A 141 16.95 -4.42 -17.13
CA TRP A 141 16.69 -3.67 -18.37
C TRP A 141 17.51 -2.39 -18.52
N GLY A 142 18.34 -2.05 -17.53
CA GLY A 142 19.03 -0.77 -17.43
C GLY A 142 18.18 0.29 -16.73
N THR A 143 18.83 1.38 -16.31
CA THR A 143 18.19 2.48 -15.58
C THR A 143 17.52 3.43 -16.57
N PRO A 144 16.21 3.74 -16.44
CA PRO A 144 15.53 4.70 -17.31
C PRO A 144 16.11 6.10 -17.08
N CYS A 145 16.55 6.77 -18.14
CA CYS A 145 17.17 8.08 -18.07
C CYS A 145 16.50 9.04 -19.06
N ASN A 146 16.58 10.35 -18.80
CA ASN A 146 16.29 11.38 -19.80
C ASN A 146 17.45 11.54 -20.81
N ALA A 147 17.34 12.52 -21.70
CA ALA A 147 18.34 12.81 -22.72
C ALA A 147 19.71 13.17 -22.11
N GLU A 148 19.71 13.85 -20.96
CA GLU A 148 20.88 14.27 -20.19
C GLU A 148 21.51 13.11 -19.40
N GLY A 149 20.84 11.96 -19.32
CA GLY A 149 21.30 10.79 -18.57
C GLY A 149 20.91 10.77 -17.10
N GLN A 150 20.01 11.65 -16.68
CA GLN A 150 19.48 11.70 -15.32
C GLN A 150 18.43 10.59 -15.12
N PRO A 151 18.55 9.76 -14.08
CA PRO A 151 17.59 8.70 -13.79
C PRO A 151 16.18 9.23 -13.59
N GLN A 152 15.18 8.55 -14.15
CA GLN A 152 13.78 8.91 -14.06
C GLN A 152 13.06 8.00 -13.05
N PRO A 153 12.39 8.53 -12.02
CA PRO A 153 11.63 7.72 -11.06
C PRO A 153 10.23 7.38 -11.56
N LEU A 154 9.63 6.34 -10.98
CA LEU A 154 8.18 6.12 -11.05
C LEU A 154 7.51 6.90 -9.91
N LEU A 155 6.61 7.82 -10.24
CA LEU A 155 5.75 8.49 -9.27
C LEU A 155 4.39 7.79 -9.19
N ILE A 156 3.82 7.76 -7.99
CA ILE A 156 2.54 7.14 -7.70
C ILE A 156 1.68 8.17 -6.97
N LEU A 157 0.52 8.50 -7.54
CA LEU A 157 -0.52 9.24 -6.84
C LEU A 157 -1.48 8.24 -6.20
N GLY A 158 -1.61 8.30 -4.88
CA GLY A 158 -2.73 7.71 -4.18
C GLY A 158 -3.94 8.62 -4.28
N MET A 159 -5.07 8.04 -4.64
CA MET A 159 -6.32 8.75 -4.89
C MET A 159 -7.35 8.44 -3.80
N GLY A 160 -8.48 9.17 -3.81
CA GLY A 160 -9.61 8.85 -2.94
C GLY A 160 -9.24 8.82 -1.44
N LYS A 161 -9.62 7.73 -0.76
CA LYS A 161 -9.35 7.55 0.68
C LYS A 161 -7.87 7.40 0.99
N LEU A 162 -7.11 6.75 0.12
CA LEU A 162 -5.66 6.59 0.29
C LEU A 162 -4.95 7.95 0.24
N GLY A 163 -5.26 8.74 -0.78
CA GLY A 163 -4.70 10.07 -0.93
C GLY A 163 -5.13 11.04 0.17
N GLY A 164 -6.36 10.90 0.67
CA GLY A 164 -6.90 11.64 1.81
C GLY A 164 -6.42 11.19 3.19
N GLY A 165 -5.69 10.08 3.31
CA GLY A 165 -5.22 9.57 4.61
C GLY A 165 -6.31 8.95 5.48
N GLU A 166 -7.38 8.44 4.87
CA GLU A 166 -8.60 7.95 5.53
C GLU A 166 -9.00 6.55 5.03
N LEU A 167 -8.02 5.68 4.81
CA LEU A 167 -8.24 4.32 4.32
C LEU A 167 -8.93 3.43 5.37
N ASN A 168 -9.91 2.63 4.96
CA ASN A 168 -10.60 1.65 5.82
C ASN A 168 -10.04 0.22 5.61
N PHE A 169 -10.23 -0.70 6.56
CA PHE A 169 -9.71 -2.09 6.57
C PHE A 169 -9.81 -2.90 5.25
N SER A 170 -10.89 -2.70 4.49
CA SER A 170 -11.16 -3.44 3.25
C SER A 170 -11.23 -2.54 2.01
N SER A 171 -10.56 -1.38 2.04
CA SER A 171 -10.51 -0.49 0.89
C SER A 171 -9.59 -1.03 -0.21
N ASP A 172 -10.01 -0.85 -1.45
CA ASP A 172 -9.10 -0.91 -2.59
C ASP A 172 -8.17 0.32 -2.56
N ILE A 173 -7.02 0.23 -3.23
CA ILE A 173 -6.11 1.37 -3.41
C ILE A 173 -6.22 1.92 -4.82
N ASP A 174 -6.76 3.13 -4.93
CA ASP A 174 -6.87 3.84 -6.20
C ASP A 174 -5.54 4.55 -6.52
N LEU A 175 -4.89 4.18 -7.63
CA LEU A 175 -3.56 4.68 -7.98
C LEU A 175 -3.52 5.28 -9.40
N ILE A 176 -2.66 6.29 -9.58
CA ILE A 176 -2.23 6.79 -10.89
C ILE A 176 -0.70 6.76 -10.94
N PHE A 177 -0.15 6.23 -12.02
CA PHE A 177 1.30 6.15 -12.22
C PHE A 177 1.77 7.17 -13.26
N ALA A 178 2.87 7.84 -12.95
CA ALA A 178 3.49 8.80 -13.85
C ALA A 178 5.02 8.73 -13.80
N TRP A 179 5.69 9.15 -14.86
CA TRP A 179 7.14 9.43 -14.86
C TRP A 179 7.41 10.81 -15.46
N PRO A 180 8.56 11.45 -15.18
CA PRO A 180 8.77 12.83 -15.59
C PRO A 180 9.07 12.95 -17.09
N GLU A 181 10.24 12.47 -17.53
CA GLU A 181 10.76 12.80 -18.85
C GLU A 181 10.89 11.58 -19.78
N HIS A 182 10.74 11.83 -21.08
CA HIS A 182 11.01 10.83 -22.12
C HIS A 182 12.51 10.51 -22.22
N GLY A 183 12.80 9.32 -22.75
CA GLY A 183 14.17 8.86 -22.91
C GLY A 183 14.21 7.34 -23.00
N ALA A 184 15.37 6.77 -22.68
CA ALA A 184 15.60 5.34 -22.74
C ALA A 184 16.48 4.85 -21.59
N THR A 185 16.43 3.54 -21.34
CA THR A 185 17.29 2.89 -20.36
C THR A 185 18.75 2.92 -20.76
N ARG A 186 19.63 3.13 -19.77
CA ARG A 186 21.10 3.08 -19.92
C ARG A 186 21.69 1.98 -19.04
N GLY A 187 22.78 1.36 -19.50
CA GLY A 187 23.48 0.29 -18.78
C GLY A 187 22.83 -1.10 -18.86
N GLY A 188 21.71 -1.25 -19.57
CA GLY A 188 21.09 -2.53 -19.90
C GLY A 188 21.73 -3.21 -21.10
N ARG A 189 21.38 -4.48 -21.37
CA ARG A 189 21.85 -5.21 -22.57
C ARG A 189 21.40 -4.57 -23.90
N ARG A 190 20.25 -3.90 -23.87
CA ARG A 190 19.64 -3.15 -24.98
C ARG A 190 18.93 -1.94 -24.40
N GLU A 191 18.89 -0.85 -25.16
CA GLU A 191 18.06 0.30 -24.82
C GLU A 191 16.58 -0.06 -24.89
N LEU A 192 15.84 0.39 -23.89
CA LEU A 192 14.40 0.25 -23.77
C LEU A 192 13.80 1.64 -23.60
N ASP A 193 12.78 1.97 -24.38
CA ASP A 193 12.05 3.23 -24.22
C ASP A 193 11.45 3.36 -22.81
N ASN A 194 11.51 4.58 -22.23
CA ASN A 194 11.03 4.82 -20.87
C ASN A 194 9.56 4.44 -20.70
N ALA A 195 8.68 4.69 -21.68
CA ALA A 195 7.28 4.31 -21.57
C ALA A 195 7.13 2.78 -21.50
N GLN A 196 7.95 2.04 -22.23
CA GLN A 196 7.99 0.57 -22.15
C GLN A 196 8.53 0.08 -20.80
N PHE A 197 9.60 0.70 -20.28
CA PHE A 197 10.16 0.39 -18.98
C PHE A 197 9.11 0.58 -17.87
N PHE A 198 8.51 1.77 -17.79
CA PHE A 198 7.56 2.11 -16.74
C PHE A 198 6.25 1.33 -16.85
N THR A 199 5.79 1.01 -18.08
CA THR A 199 4.63 0.13 -18.26
C THR A 199 4.89 -1.25 -17.66
N ARG A 200 6.07 -1.85 -17.93
CA ARG A 200 6.43 -3.16 -17.37
C ARG A 200 6.63 -3.12 -15.85
N LEU A 201 7.27 -2.07 -15.34
CA LEU A 201 7.41 -1.85 -13.89
C LEU A 201 6.05 -1.71 -13.22
N GLY A 202 5.15 -0.90 -13.78
CA GLY A 202 3.78 -0.71 -13.26
C GLY A 202 2.98 -2.02 -13.23
N GLN A 203 3.09 -2.85 -14.27
CA GLN A 203 2.48 -4.19 -14.29
C GLN A 203 3.02 -5.10 -13.18
N ARG A 204 4.35 -5.13 -12.96
CA ARG A 204 4.97 -5.89 -11.88
C ARG A 204 4.54 -5.38 -10.51
N LEU A 205 4.42 -4.07 -10.34
CA LEU A 205 3.97 -3.44 -9.10
C LEU A 205 2.52 -3.84 -8.77
N ILE A 206 1.60 -3.73 -9.72
CA ILE A 206 0.21 -4.17 -9.55
C ILE A 206 0.15 -5.64 -9.18
N LYS A 207 0.89 -6.49 -9.89
CA LYS A 207 0.97 -7.92 -9.60
C LYS A 207 1.46 -8.18 -8.17
N ALA A 208 2.53 -7.48 -7.74
CA ALA A 208 3.09 -7.66 -6.41
C ALA A 208 2.09 -7.30 -5.29
N LEU A 209 1.27 -6.27 -5.50
CA LEU A 209 0.28 -5.79 -4.54
C LEU A 209 -1.04 -6.58 -4.57
N ASP A 210 -1.57 -6.90 -5.75
CA ASP A 210 -2.95 -7.38 -5.93
C ASP A 210 -3.05 -8.90 -6.06
N GLN A 211 -2.10 -9.55 -6.75
CA GLN A 211 -2.26 -10.94 -7.15
C GLN A 211 -2.54 -11.87 -5.94
N PRO A 212 -3.65 -12.63 -5.92
CA PRO A 212 -3.88 -13.63 -4.89
C PRO A 212 -2.81 -14.74 -4.97
N THR A 213 -2.22 -15.06 -3.83
CA THR A 213 -1.25 -16.16 -3.63
C THR A 213 -1.67 -17.02 -2.45
N GLN A 214 -0.89 -18.04 -2.10
CA GLN A 214 -1.08 -18.80 -0.85
C GLN A 214 -1.02 -17.91 0.41
N ASP A 215 -0.28 -16.80 0.34
CA ASP A 215 -0.15 -15.81 1.42
C ASP A 215 -1.25 -14.72 1.35
N GLY A 216 -2.24 -14.86 0.46
CA GLY A 216 -3.27 -13.87 0.19
C GLY A 216 -2.81 -12.80 -0.80
N PHE A 217 -3.23 -11.55 -0.58
CA PHE A 217 -2.88 -10.36 -1.36
C PHE A 217 -2.59 -9.17 -0.41
N VAL A 218 -1.96 -8.12 -0.92
CA VAL A 218 -1.63 -6.91 -0.14
C VAL A 218 -2.84 -5.97 -0.14
N TYR A 219 -3.18 -5.44 -1.32
CA TYR A 219 -4.38 -4.64 -1.59
C TYR A 219 -4.86 -4.90 -3.01
N ARG A 220 -6.17 -4.83 -3.23
CA ARG A 220 -6.72 -4.74 -4.58
C ARG A 220 -6.37 -3.36 -5.14
N VAL A 221 -5.88 -3.32 -6.38
CA VAL A 221 -5.41 -2.09 -7.01
C VAL A 221 -6.41 -1.64 -8.06
N ASP A 222 -6.89 -0.41 -7.92
CA ASP A 222 -7.77 0.21 -8.91
C ASP A 222 -7.01 1.32 -9.67
N MET A 223 -6.92 1.16 -11.00
CA MET A 223 -6.23 2.10 -11.88
C MET A 223 -7.21 2.94 -12.72
N ARG A 224 -8.52 2.85 -12.49
CA ARG A 224 -9.56 3.43 -13.37
C ARG A 224 -9.61 4.95 -13.36
N LEU A 225 -9.07 5.58 -12.32
CA LEU A 225 -9.00 7.05 -12.20
C LEU A 225 -7.89 7.68 -13.06
N ARG A 226 -7.02 6.89 -13.69
CA ARG A 226 -5.97 7.41 -14.58
C ARG A 226 -6.56 8.06 -15.84
N PRO A 227 -5.84 9.00 -16.48
CA PRO A 227 -6.21 9.55 -17.79
C PRO A 227 -6.64 8.47 -18.79
N PHE A 228 -7.74 8.74 -19.50
CA PHE A 228 -8.39 7.82 -20.45
C PHE A 228 -8.96 6.52 -19.84
N GLY A 229 -8.96 6.36 -18.52
CA GLY A 229 -9.52 5.21 -17.82
C GLY A 229 -8.90 3.88 -18.24
N ASP A 230 -9.70 2.83 -18.32
CA ASP A 230 -9.23 1.47 -18.66
C ASP A 230 -8.62 1.32 -20.05
N SER A 231 -9.03 2.18 -20.99
CA SER A 231 -8.52 2.19 -22.37
C SER A 231 -7.19 2.95 -22.51
N GLY A 232 -6.78 3.66 -21.46
CA GLY A 232 -5.57 4.47 -21.43
C GLY A 232 -4.29 3.69 -21.17
N PRO A 233 -3.12 4.28 -21.48
CA PRO A 233 -1.85 3.75 -21.04
C PRO A 233 -1.83 3.60 -19.52
N LEU A 234 -1.11 2.58 -19.02
CA LEU A 234 -1.03 2.31 -17.58
C LEU A 234 -0.27 3.40 -16.82
N VAL A 235 0.75 3.97 -17.45
CA VAL A 235 1.62 5.01 -16.91
C VAL A 235 1.72 6.12 -17.95
N LEU A 236 1.75 7.38 -17.53
CA LEU A 236 1.90 8.54 -18.42
C LEU A 236 3.17 9.34 -18.10
N SER A 237 3.77 9.96 -19.12
CA SER A 237 4.77 11.00 -18.89
C SER A 237 4.10 12.24 -18.31
N PHE A 238 4.87 13.12 -17.67
CA PHE A 238 4.36 14.40 -17.18
C PHE A 238 3.75 15.24 -18.31
N ALA A 239 4.41 15.30 -19.47
CA ALA A 239 3.88 16.00 -20.64
C ALA A 239 2.51 15.46 -21.07
N ALA A 240 2.35 14.13 -21.20
CA ALA A 240 1.08 13.54 -21.60
C ALA A 240 -0.02 13.72 -20.54
N LEU A 241 0.35 13.72 -19.27
CA LEU A 241 -0.55 13.94 -18.14
C LEU A 241 -1.02 15.41 -18.09
N GLU A 242 -0.11 16.36 -18.34
CA GLU A 242 -0.41 17.79 -18.46
C GLU A 242 -1.38 18.06 -19.61
N ASP A 243 -1.05 17.57 -20.82
CA ASP A 243 -1.88 17.74 -22.02
C ASP A 243 -3.31 17.23 -21.78
N TYR A 244 -3.45 16.03 -21.17
CA TYR A 244 -4.75 15.46 -20.86
C TYR A 244 -5.58 16.35 -19.93
N TYR A 245 -5.02 16.79 -18.81
CA TYR A 245 -5.78 17.59 -17.83
C TYR A 245 -6.07 19.01 -18.31
N GLN A 246 -5.21 19.57 -19.16
CA GLN A 246 -5.46 20.87 -19.78
C GLN A 246 -6.57 20.80 -20.84
N GLU A 247 -6.55 19.80 -21.72
CA GLU A 247 -7.44 19.76 -22.88
C GLU A 247 -8.74 18.98 -22.64
N GLN A 248 -8.68 17.89 -21.88
CA GLN A 248 -9.77 16.90 -21.77
C GLN A 248 -10.30 16.73 -20.35
N GLY A 249 -9.63 17.32 -19.35
CA GLY A 249 -9.95 17.14 -17.94
C GLY A 249 -11.35 17.63 -17.55
N ARG A 250 -12.16 16.71 -17.02
CA ARG A 250 -13.57 16.95 -16.63
C ARG A 250 -13.70 17.38 -15.18
N ASP A 251 -14.83 18.01 -14.83
CA ASP A 251 -15.06 18.51 -13.47
C ASP A 251 -15.06 17.41 -12.39
N TRP A 252 -15.52 16.20 -12.71
CA TRP A 252 -15.45 15.08 -11.77
C TRP A 252 -14.00 14.62 -11.53
N GLU A 253 -13.11 14.74 -12.52
CA GLU A 253 -11.68 14.44 -12.38
C GLU A 253 -11.02 15.48 -11.49
N ARG A 254 -11.41 16.76 -11.59
CA ARG A 254 -10.97 17.80 -10.66
C ARG A 254 -11.33 17.45 -9.23
N TYR A 255 -12.58 17.03 -8.99
CA TYR A 255 -13.03 16.60 -7.66
C TYR A 255 -12.21 15.42 -7.13
N ALA A 256 -11.95 14.40 -7.97
CA ALA A 256 -11.11 13.27 -7.58
C ALA A 256 -9.67 13.71 -7.23
N MET A 257 -9.10 14.61 -8.02
CA MET A 257 -7.73 15.11 -7.85
C MET A 257 -7.53 16.00 -6.62
N VAL A 258 -8.60 16.48 -5.96
CA VAL A 258 -8.49 17.17 -4.65
C VAL A 258 -7.82 16.29 -3.61
N LYS A 259 -8.04 14.97 -3.68
CA LYS A 259 -7.44 13.99 -2.76
C LYS A 259 -6.16 13.36 -3.30
N ALA A 260 -5.69 13.74 -4.49
CA ALA A 260 -4.47 13.15 -5.04
C ALA A 260 -3.26 13.51 -4.17
N ARG A 261 -2.51 12.49 -3.75
CA ARG A 261 -1.28 12.66 -2.96
C ARG A 261 -0.18 11.78 -3.52
N ILE A 262 1.03 12.31 -3.65
CA ILE A 262 2.19 11.52 -4.06
C ILE A 262 2.58 10.60 -2.90
N MET A 263 2.79 9.31 -3.20
CA MET A 263 3.20 8.30 -2.23
C MET A 263 4.73 8.28 -2.07
N GLY A 264 5.21 8.27 -0.81
CA GLY A 264 6.64 8.26 -0.48
C GLY A 264 7.23 9.68 -0.45
N ASP A 265 8.48 9.83 -0.92
CA ASP A 265 9.15 11.13 -0.93
C ASP A 265 8.39 12.16 -1.78
N ASN A 266 7.92 13.20 -1.11
CA ASN A 266 7.12 14.27 -1.66
C ASN A 266 7.96 15.54 -1.91
N ASP A 267 9.23 15.61 -1.48
CA ASP A 267 10.03 16.85 -1.53
C ASP A 267 11.00 16.91 -2.72
N GLY A 268 11.08 15.84 -3.51
CA GLY A 268 11.88 15.79 -4.73
C GLY A 268 11.45 16.81 -5.80
N VAL A 269 12.38 17.14 -6.71
CA VAL A 269 12.15 18.07 -7.83
C VAL A 269 10.95 17.66 -8.68
N TYR A 270 10.90 16.38 -9.09
CA TYR A 270 9.80 15.85 -9.90
C TYR A 270 8.47 15.77 -9.15
N ALA A 271 8.49 15.59 -7.82
CA ALA A 271 7.27 15.64 -7.02
C ALA A 271 6.71 17.06 -6.97
N SER A 272 7.60 18.05 -6.82
CA SER A 272 7.24 19.48 -6.86
C SER A 272 6.70 19.90 -8.22
N GLU A 273 7.31 19.44 -9.30
CA GLU A 273 6.86 19.66 -10.68
C GLU A 273 5.47 19.08 -10.92
N LEU A 274 5.23 17.82 -10.57
CA LEU A 274 3.92 17.18 -10.70
C LEU A 274 2.84 17.93 -9.92
N ARG A 275 3.13 18.37 -8.68
CA ARG A 275 2.19 19.20 -7.91
C ARG A 275 1.89 20.53 -8.58
N ALA A 276 2.93 21.19 -9.11
CA ALA A 276 2.77 22.48 -9.78
C ALA A 276 1.92 22.35 -11.05
N MET A 277 2.12 21.28 -11.83
CA MET A 277 1.34 20.96 -13.02
C MET A 277 -0.13 20.65 -12.71
N LEU A 278 -0.40 19.87 -11.66
CA LEU A 278 -1.77 19.49 -11.30
C LEU A 278 -2.56 20.62 -10.62
N ARG A 279 -1.89 21.56 -9.95
CA ARG A 279 -2.55 22.60 -9.15
C ARG A 279 -3.52 23.49 -9.95
N PRO A 280 -3.19 24.01 -11.15
CA PRO A 280 -4.11 24.81 -11.96
C PRO A 280 -5.34 24.02 -12.42
N PHE A 281 -5.19 22.72 -12.68
CA PHE A 281 -6.30 21.85 -13.07
C PHE A 281 -7.32 21.70 -11.92
N VAL A 282 -6.82 21.45 -10.70
CA VAL A 282 -7.66 21.24 -9.51
C VAL A 282 -8.27 22.55 -8.99
N PHE A 283 -7.45 23.60 -8.85
CA PHE A 283 -7.83 24.87 -8.21
C PHE A 283 -7.79 26.03 -9.20
N ARG A 284 -8.85 26.18 -9.99
CA ARG A 284 -9.00 27.30 -10.94
C ARG A 284 -8.97 28.65 -10.21
N ARG A 285 -8.26 29.63 -10.80
CA ARG A 285 -8.25 31.02 -10.31
C ARG A 285 -9.52 31.79 -10.68
N TYR A 286 -10.18 31.43 -11.79
CA TYR A 286 -11.41 32.06 -12.28
C TYR A 286 -12.31 31.00 -12.96
N ILE A 287 -13.64 31.17 -12.86
CA ILE A 287 -14.67 30.32 -13.50
C ILE A 287 -15.13 30.99 -14.79
#